data_AF-A0A0G1TLY1-F1
#
_entry.id   AF-A0A0G1TLY1-F1
#
_cell.length_a   1.000
_cell.length_b   1.000
_cell.length_c   1.000
_cell.angle_alpha   90.00
_cell.angle_beta   90.00
_cell.angle_gamma   90.00
#
_symmetry.space_group_name_H-M   'P 1'
#
loop_
_entity.id
_entity.type
_entity.pdbx_description
1 polymer ?
#
loop_
_entity_poly.entity_id
_entity_poly.type
_entity_poly.pdbx_seq_one_letter_code
_entity_poly.pdbx_strand_id
1 'polypeptide(L)'
;MSDLPKIGIDIGSSAIKLVELVPAGKQWRLVSAASAPVGTTLAAIIKEAGMRSKRAVVALPEEQVSSHVVELPMMKDDEIEQALEWQVEQYIPIPKDEAVWSWEVVRRGEAGSGS
;
A
#
# COMPACT_ATOMS: atom_id res chain seq x y z
N MET A 1 3.48 18.21 -4.24
CA MET A 1 2.56 17.68 -5.28
C MET A 1 3.25 17.36 -6.61
N SER A 2 4.30 18.09 -7.00
CA SER A 2 5.12 17.83 -8.20
C SER A 2 5.80 16.45 -8.21
N ASP A 3 5.87 15.79 -7.06
CA ASP A 3 6.59 14.53 -6.85
C ASP A 3 5.74 13.28 -6.65
N LEU A 4 4.44 13.31 -6.98
CA LEU A 4 3.63 12.10 -6.89
C LEU A 4 4.04 11.10 -8.00
N PRO A 5 4.10 9.78 -7.70
CA PRO A 5 4.19 8.76 -8.73
C PRO A 5 2.98 8.91 -9.65
N LYS A 6 3.22 8.98 -10.95
CA LYS A 6 2.16 9.25 -11.91
C LYS A 6 1.47 7.99 -12.41
N ILE A 7 2.10 6.83 -12.24
CA ILE A 7 1.58 5.53 -12.71
C ILE A 7 1.08 4.72 -11.50
N GLY A 8 -0.19 4.32 -11.52
CA GLY A 8 -0.73 3.27 -10.68
C GLY A 8 -0.68 1.93 -11.41
N ILE A 9 -0.28 0.88 -10.71
CA ILE A 9 -0.16 -0.49 -11.24
C ILE A 9 -0.94 -1.43 -10.35
N ASP A 10 -1.92 -2.12 -10.93
CA ASP A 10 -2.72 -3.17 -10.31
C ASP A 10 -2.35 -4.50 -10.95
N ILE A 11 -1.75 -5.40 -10.18
CA ILE A 11 -1.38 -6.74 -10.60
C ILE A 11 -2.43 -7.71 -10.04
N GLY A 12 -3.46 -7.98 -10.83
CA GLY A 12 -4.48 -8.96 -10.49
C GLY A 12 -4.12 -10.37 -10.94
N SER A 13 -5.00 -11.32 -10.65
CA SER A 13 -4.83 -12.73 -11.03
C SER A 13 -4.92 -13.00 -12.55
N SER A 14 -5.64 -12.16 -13.29
CA SER A 14 -5.89 -12.35 -14.74
C SER A 14 -5.26 -11.28 -15.62
N ALA A 15 -5.09 -10.06 -15.10
CA ALA A 15 -4.56 -8.94 -15.87
C ALA A 15 -3.74 -7.98 -15.00
N ILE A 16 -2.72 -7.40 -15.64
CA ILE A 16 -1.96 -6.27 -15.14
C ILE A 16 -2.56 -5.01 -15.74
N LYS A 17 -2.98 -4.06 -14.89
CA LYS A 17 -3.59 -2.79 -15.30
C LYS A 17 -2.70 -1.63 -14.90
N LEU A 18 -2.50 -0.67 -15.81
CA LEU A 18 -1.71 0.54 -15.58
C LEU A 18 -2.56 1.76 -15.87
N VAL A 19 -2.42 2.79 -15.03
CA VAL A 19 -3.07 4.09 -15.22
C VAL A 19 -2.06 5.19 -14.93
N GLU A 20 -1.90 6.14 -15.86
CA GLU A 20 -1.11 7.35 -15.64
C GLU A 20 -2.03 8.57 -15.44
N LEU A 21 -1.95 9.21 -14.27
CA LEU A 21 -2.74 10.39 -13.92
C LEU A 21 -1.86 11.61 -13.69
N VAL A 22 -2.38 12.80 -14.02
CA VAL A 22 -1.78 14.08 -13.65
C VAL A 22 -2.80 14.99 -12.97
N PRO A 23 -2.39 15.80 -11.98
CA PRO A 23 -3.27 16.82 -11.38
C PRO A 23 -3.74 17.83 -12.43
N ALA A 24 -5.02 18.20 -12.37
CA ALA A 24 -5.67 19.21 -13.18
C ALA A 24 -6.51 20.11 -12.27
N GLY A 25 -5.85 21.02 -11.55
CA GLY A 25 -6.49 21.83 -10.51
C GLY A 25 -6.95 20.96 -9.34
N LYS A 26 -8.26 20.93 -9.08
CA LYS A 26 -8.89 20.04 -8.07
C LYS A 26 -9.30 18.67 -8.64
N GLN A 27 -9.08 18.44 -9.93
CA GLN A 27 -9.45 17.20 -10.61
C GLN A 27 -8.19 16.43 -11.03
N TRP A 28 -8.39 15.21 -11.50
CA TRP A 28 -7.36 14.38 -12.10
C TRP A 28 -7.63 14.24 -13.59
N ARG A 29 -6.57 14.24 -14.39
CA ARG A 29 -6.64 13.97 -15.82
C ARG A 29 -5.93 12.68 -16.13
N LEU A 30 -6.61 11.80 -16.87
CA LEU A 30 -6.03 10.59 -17.43
C LEU A 30 -5.06 10.95 -18.55
N VAL A 31 -3.82 10.47 -18.45
CA VAL A 31 -2.78 10.61 -19.48
C VAL A 31 -2.75 9.37 -20.36
N SER A 32 -2.74 8.19 -19.74
CA SER A 32 -2.70 6.90 -20.43
C SER A 32 -3.28 5.80 -19.55
N ALA A 33 -3.83 4.75 -20.16
CA ALA A 33 -4.26 3.53 -19.49
C ALA A 33 -3.95 2.33 -20.36
N ALA A 34 -3.59 1.21 -19.74
CA ALA A 34 -3.34 -0.05 -20.42
C ALA A 34 -3.73 -1.24 -19.56
N SER A 35 -4.01 -2.36 -20.22
CA SER A 35 -4.27 -3.65 -19.58
C SER A 35 -3.63 -4.74 -20.42
N ALA A 36 -2.97 -5.69 -19.78
CA ALA A 36 -2.40 -6.86 -20.45
C ALA A 36 -2.59 -8.12 -19.60
N PRO A 37 -2.59 -9.32 -20.20
CA PRO A 37 -2.61 -10.57 -19.45
C PRO A 37 -1.42 -10.69 -18.50
N VAL A 38 -1.63 -11.35 -17.37
CA VAL A 38 -0.52 -11.74 -16.46
C VAL A 38 0.51 -12.57 -17.23
N GLY A 39 1.79 -12.32 -16.97
CA GLY A 39 2.92 -12.88 -17.72
C GLY A 39 3.47 -11.94 -18.80
N THR A 40 2.73 -10.89 -19.16
CA THR A 40 3.26 -9.82 -20.01
C THR A 40 4.27 -8.98 -19.22
N THR A 41 5.45 -8.70 -19.78
CA THR A 41 6.46 -7.88 -19.11
C THR A 41 5.96 -6.45 -18.92
N LEU A 42 6.09 -5.90 -17.72
CA LEU A 42 5.67 -4.53 -17.38
C LEU A 42 6.28 -3.47 -18.31
N ALA A 43 7.56 -3.64 -18.67
CA ALA A 43 8.26 -2.76 -19.61
C ALA A 43 7.60 -2.71 -21.00
N ALA A 44 7.04 -3.83 -21.47
CA ALA A 44 6.32 -3.89 -22.74
C ALA A 44 5.03 -3.08 -22.68
N ILE A 45 4.25 -3.27 -21.60
CA ILE A 45 2.99 -2.55 -21.37
C ILE A 45 3.23 -1.04 -21.26
N ILE A 46 4.24 -0.62 -20.48
CA ILE A 46 4.61 0.79 -20.30
C ILE A 46 5.00 1.42 -21.65
N LYS A 47 5.80 0.71 -22.45
CA LYS A 47 6.26 1.18 -23.76
C LYS A 47 5.10 1.33 -24.74
N GLU A 48 4.22 0.34 -24.82
CA GLU A 48 3.05 0.34 -25.69
C GLU A 48 2.04 1.42 -25.30
N ALA A 49 1.83 1.63 -24.00
CA ALA A 49 0.96 2.66 -23.45
C ALA A 49 1.56 4.09 -23.56
N GLY A 50 2.80 4.23 -24.03
CA GLY A 50 3.49 5.51 -24.15
C GLY A 50 3.74 6.24 -22.82
N MET A 51 3.71 5.52 -21.69
CA MET A 51 3.88 6.09 -20.35
C MET A 51 5.35 6.47 -20.11
N ARG A 52 5.59 7.65 -19.52
CA ARG A 52 6.95 8.21 -19.38
C ARG A 52 7.43 8.38 -17.94
N SER A 53 6.53 8.27 -16.97
CA SER A 53 6.90 8.37 -15.55
C SER A 53 7.80 7.20 -15.13
N LYS A 54 8.82 7.51 -14.33
CA LYS A 54 9.73 6.51 -13.73
C LYS A 54 9.35 6.12 -12.30
N ARG A 55 8.30 6.73 -11.75
CA ARG A 55 7.75 6.39 -10.44
C ARG A 55 6.37 5.78 -10.61
N ALA A 56 6.14 4.71 -9.86
CA ALA A 56 4.88 4.00 -9.82
C ALA A 56 4.43 3.74 -8.37
N VAL A 57 3.13 3.61 -8.19
CA VAL A 57 2.52 2.97 -7.02
C VAL A 57 1.99 1.61 -7.48
N VAL A 58 2.24 0.58 -6.69
CA VAL A 58 1.80 -0.79 -6.99
C VAL A 58 0.98 -1.31 -5.82
N ALA A 59 -0.11 -2.01 -6.11
CA ALA A 59 -0.85 -2.77 -5.10
C ALA A 59 -0.21 -4.16 -4.93
N LEU A 60 -0.09 -4.62 -3.67
CA LEU A 60 0.30 -6.00 -3.39
C LEU A 60 -0.89 -6.94 -3.61
N PRO A 61 -0.67 -8.19 -4.03
CA PRO A 61 -1.72 -9.20 -4.09
C PRO A 61 -2.33 -9.43 -2.71
N GLU A 62 -3.66 -9.53 -2.64
CA GLU A 62 -4.40 -9.68 -1.37
C GLU A 62 -3.97 -10.95 -0.62
N GLU A 63 -3.72 -12.04 -1.36
CA GLU A 63 -3.27 -13.31 -0.81
C GLU A 63 -1.86 -13.27 -0.17
N GLN A 64 -1.09 -12.21 -0.41
CA GLN A 64 0.24 -11.99 0.16
C GLN A 64 0.22 -11.00 1.33
N VAL A 65 -0.94 -10.45 1.70
CA VAL A 65 -1.08 -9.44 2.74
C VAL A 65 -1.97 -9.98 3.86
N SER A 66 -1.51 -9.87 5.11
CA SER A 66 -2.35 -10.06 6.29
C SER A 66 -2.51 -8.75 7.02
N SER A 67 -3.70 -8.50 7.59
CA SER A 67 -4.00 -7.30 8.36
C SER A 67 -4.84 -7.66 9.58
N HIS A 68 -4.40 -7.19 10.74
CA HIS A 68 -5.06 -7.45 12.02
C HIS A 68 -5.27 -6.14 12.77
N VAL A 69 -6.47 -5.97 13.32
CA VAL A 69 -6.76 -4.88 14.26
C VAL A 69 -6.46 -5.41 15.67
N VAL A 70 -5.61 -4.70 16.40
CA VAL A 70 -5.26 -5.02 17.80
C VAL A 70 -5.69 -3.88 18.71
N GLU A 71 -6.12 -4.23 19.91
CA GLU A 71 -6.47 -3.27 20.95
C GLU A 71 -5.31 -3.11 21.92
N LEU A 72 -4.82 -1.89 22.07
CA LEU A 72 -3.77 -1.52 22.99
C LEU A 72 -4.28 -0.45 23.98
N PRO A 73 -3.75 -0.39 25.20
CA PRO A 73 -4.04 0.71 26.11
C PRO A 73 -3.58 2.05 25.51
N MET A 74 -4.00 3.17 26.12
CA MET A 74 -3.53 4.50 25.71
C MET A 74 -2.04 4.62 25.98
N MET A 75 -1.26 4.69 24.91
CA MET A 75 0.21 4.75 24.92
C MET A 75 0.69 5.73 23.85
N LYS A 76 1.94 6.18 23.95
CA LYS A 76 2.58 7.00 22.90
C LYS A 76 2.95 6.11 21.70
N ASP A 77 3.19 6.73 20.53
CA ASP A 77 3.49 6.00 19.29
C ASP A 77 4.74 5.10 19.41
N ASP A 78 5.79 5.58 20.10
CA ASP A 78 7.03 4.85 20.35
C ASP A 78 6.84 3.64 21.29
N GLU A 79 5.91 3.74 22.23
CA GLU A 79 5.53 2.65 23.12
C GLU A 79 4.66 1.61 22.39
N ILE A 80 3.81 2.04 21.44
CA ILE A 80 3.00 1.15 20.60
C ILE A 80 3.91 0.29 19.72
N GLU A 81 4.90 0.88 19.05
CA GLU A 81 5.84 0.14 18.19
C GLU A 81 6.54 -0.98 18.96
N GLN A 82 7.06 -0.69 20.16
CA GLN A 82 7.70 -1.68 21.03
C GLN A 82 6.74 -2.78 21.50
N ALA A 83 5.49 -2.43 21.80
CA ALA A 83 4.48 -3.41 22.19
C ALA A 83 4.10 -4.33 21.01
N LEU A 84 4.05 -3.79 19.80
CA LEU A 84 3.72 -4.52 18.58
C LEU A 84 4.81 -5.48 18.15
N GLU A 85 6.10 -5.14 18.30
CA GLU A 85 7.22 -6.05 17.94
C GLU A 85 7.06 -7.46 18.54
N TRP A 86 6.60 -7.55 19.79
CA TRP A 86 6.37 -8.83 20.47
C TRP A 86 5.06 -9.51 20.09
N GLN A 87 4.01 -8.73 19.84
CA GLN A 87 2.70 -9.26 19.48
C GLN A 87 2.67 -9.78 18.03
N VAL A 88 3.39 -9.12 17.12
CA VAL A 88 3.47 -9.45 15.70
C VAL A 88 3.93 -10.89 15.48
N GLU A 89 4.88 -11.39 16.26
CA GLU A 89 5.34 -12.80 16.21
C GLU A 89 4.21 -13.81 16.50
N GLN A 90 3.18 -13.42 17.25
CA GLN A 90 2.05 -14.29 17.59
C GLN A 90 0.96 -14.28 16.52
N TYR A 91 0.87 -13.22 15.71
CA TYR A 91 -0.22 -13.02 14.75
C TYR A 91 0.20 -13.24 13.29
N ILE A 92 1.46 -13.01 12.94
CA ILE A 92 1.96 -13.18 11.57
C ILE A 92 2.60 -14.57 11.42
N PRO A 93 2.07 -15.45 10.54
CA PRO A 93 2.60 -16.79 10.32
C PRO A 93 3.88 -16.79 9.45
N ILE A 94 4.65 -15.72 9.49
CA ILE A 94 5.90 -15.52 8.74
C ILE A 94 6.97 -15.10 9.75
N PRO A 95 8.17 -15.71 9.74
CA PRO A 95 9.27 -15.27 10.58
C PRO A 95 9.50 -13.76 10.46
N LYS A 96 9.72 -13.07 11.59
CA LYS A 96 9.84 -11.59 11.63
C LYS A 96 10.95 -11.04 10.73
N ASP A 97 11.97 -11.85 10.47
CA ASP A 97 13.13 -11.57 9.62
C ASP A 97 12.82 -11.70 8.13
N GLU A 98 11.72 -12.36 7.77
CA GLU A 98 11.22 -12.51 6.41
C GLU A 98 9.98 -11.63 6.15
N ALA A 99 9.32 -11.12 7.20
CA ALA A 99 8.11 -10.32 7.11
C ALA A 99 8.39 -8.81 7.02
N VAL A 100 7.87 -8.16 5.97
CA VAL A 100 7.73 -6.70 5.93
C VAL A 100 6.39 -6.34 6.58
N TRP A 101 6.43 -5.62 7.70
CA TRP A 101 5.22 -5.20 8.41
C TRP A 101 5.26 -3.70 8.71
N SER A 102 4.08 -3.14 8.91
CA SER A 102 3.88 -1.74 9.32
C SER A 102 2.59 -1.64 10.11
N TRP A 103 2.41 -0.56 10.85
CA TRP A 103 1.23 -0.33 11.66
C TRP A 103 0.74 1.11 11.52
N GLU A 104 -0.54 1.32 11.78
CA GLU A 104 -1.16 2.64 11.80
C GLU A 104 -2.21 2.70 12.92
N VAL A 105 -2.29 3.84 13.62
CA VAL A 105 -3.34 4.05 14.61
C VAL A 105 -4.68 4.28 13.91
N VAL A 106 -5.54 3.27 13.92
CA VAL A 106 -6.90 3.38 13.38
C VAL A 106 -7.77 4.34 14.20
N ARG A 107 -7.66 4.29 15.54
CA ARG A 107 -8.39 5.16 16.47
C ARG A 107 -7.67 5.24 17.81
N ARG A 108 -7.51 6.45 18.34
CA ARG A 108 -7.22 6.64 19.77
C ARG A 108 -8.55 6.80 20.50
N GLY A 109 -8.81 5.97 21.51
CA GLY A 109 -9.93 6.21 22.41
C GLY A 109 -9.77 7.57 23.10
N GLU A 110 -10.86 8.22 23.45
CA GLU A 110 -10.78 9.30 24.44
C GLU A 110 -10.24 8.68 25.72
N ALA A 111 -9.18 9.26 26.29
CA ALA A 111 -8.69 8.82 27.59
C ALA A 111 -9.90 8.85 28.53
N GLY A 112 -10.33 7.68 29.02
CA GLY A 112 -11.43 7.60 29.94
C GLY A 112 -11.14 8.57 31.08
N SER A 113 -11.97 9.60 31.21
CA SER A 113 -12.02 10.40 32.41
C SER A 113 -12.42 9.44 33.53
N GLY A 114 -11.41 8.88 34.19
CA GLY A 114 -11.59 8.08 35.38
C GLY A 114 -12.35 8.92 36.39
N SER A 115 -13.56 8.46 36.72
CA SER A 115 -14.22 8.75 37.99
C SER A 115 -13.59 7.90 39.08
#